data_AF-A0A8T5NG55-F1
#
_entry.id   AF-A0A8T5NG55-F1
#
_cell.length_a   1.000
_cell.length_b   1.000
_cell.length_c   1.000
_cell.angle_alpha   90.00
_cell.angle_beta   90.00
_cell.angle_gamma   90.00
#
_symmetry.space_group_name_H-M   'P 1'
#
loop_
_entity.id
_entity.type
_entity.pdbx_description
1 polymer ?
#
loop_
_entity_poly.entity_id
_entity_poly.type
_entity_poly.pdbx_seq_one_letter_code
_entity_poly.pdbx_strand_id
1 'polypeptide(L)' 'MASSEGQACQSCGKPINRSDDFGTNADGSKSSDYCNYCFKSGNFTYPNMTMEQMIEIAASLMVTL' A
#
# COMPACT_ATOMS: atom_id res chain seq x y z
N MET A 1 -17.64 18.17 -4.25
CA MET A 1 -17.17 17.98 -2.85
C MET A 1 -15.75 17.45 -2.95
N ALA A 2 -14.75 18.33 -3.04
CA ALA A 2 -13.35 17.93 -3.05
C ALA A 2 -12.86 17.99 -1.59
N SER A 3 -13.07 16.91 -0.86
CA SER A 3 -12.48 16.75 0.46
C SER A 3 -11.03 16.35 0.25
N SER A 4 -10.12 17.12 0.82
CA SER A 4 -8.70 16.83 0.90
C SER A 4 -8.46 15.59 1.76
N GLU A 5 -8.70 14.41 1.21
CA GLU A 5 -8.26 13.13 1.77
C GLU A 5 -6.81 12.93 1.34
N GLY A 6 -5.89 12.84 2.32
CA GLY A 6 -4.49 12.54 2.03
C GLY A 6 -4.40 11.26 1.19
N GLN A 7 -3.48 11.27 0.21
CA GLN A 7 -3.33 10.18 -0.76
C GLN A 7 -3.17 8.84 -0.02
N ALA A 8 -4.14 7.93 -0.16
CA ALA A 8 -4.13 6.64 0.53
C ALA A 8 -3.51 5.56 -0.37
N CYS A 9 -2.69 4.69 0.22
CA CYS A 9 -2.11 3.58 -0.51
C CYS A 9 -3.20 2.61 -0.98
N GLN A 10 -3.28 2.36 -2.29
CA GLN A 10 -4.27 1.47 -2.89
C GLN A 10 -4.09 -0.02 -2.52
N SER A 11 -2.95 -0.39 -1.92
CA SER A 11 -2.69 -1.76 -1.46
C SER A 11 -3.07 -2.00 0.00
N CYS A 12 -2.76 -1.06 0.90
CA CYS A 12 -2.94 -1.27 2.34
C CYS A 12 -3.87 -0.24 3.01
N GLY A 13 -4.44 0.70 2.26
CA GLY A 13 -5.33 1.75 2.77
C GLY A 13 -4.65 2.80 3.65
N LYS A 14 -3.34 2.67 3.93
CA LYS A 14 -2.62 3.59 4.81
C LYS A 14 -2.53 4.98 4.16
N PRO A 15 -2.84 6.07 4.87
CA PRO A 15 -2.59 7.43 4.39
C PRO A 15 -1.08 7.67 4.18
N ILE A 16 -0.75 8.28 3.05
CA ILE A 16 0.59 8.68 2.64
C ILE A 16 0.71 10.19 2.83
N ASN A 17 1.43 10.60 3.87
CA ASN A 17 1.49 12.01 4.29
C ASN A 17 2.80 12.70 3.88
N ARG A 18 3.85 11.93 3.60
CA ARG A 18 5.18 12.45 3.23
C ARG A 18 5.60 11.94 1.87
N SER A 19 6.31 12.78 1.10
CA SER A 19 6.87 12.41 -0.19
C SER A 19 7.79 11.17 -0.14
N ASP A 20 8.44 10.93 1.00
CA ASP A 20 9.30 9.76 1.22
C ASP A 20 8.53 8.47 1.50
N ASP A 21 7.27 8.59 1.93
CA ASP A 21 6.39 7.46 2.20
C ASP A 21 5.81 6.86 0.91
N PHE A 22 5.95 7.54 -0.24
CA PHE A 22 5.56 7.00 -1.53
C PHE A 22 6.53 5.93 -2.01
N GLY A 23 5.96 4.90 -2.63
CA GLY A 23 6.67 3.83 -3.30
C GLY A 23 7.50 4.34 -4.48
N THR A 24 8.26 3.45 -5.10
CA THR A 24 9.12 3.78 -6.24
C THR A 24 8.76 2.92 -7.44
N ASN A 25 8.64 3.57 -8.59
CA ASN A 25 8.49 2.92 -9.89
C ASN A 25 9.84 2.35 -10.35
N ALA A 26 9.84 1.54 -11.42
CA ALA A 26 11.05 0.90 -11.94
C ALA A 26 12.10 1.91 -12.44
N ASP A 27 11.66 3.09 -12.86
CA ASP A 27 12.51 4.21 -13.29
C ASP A 27 13.06 5.06 -12.13
N GLY A 28 12.71 4.71 -10.88
CA GLY A 28 13.11 5.45 -9.68
C GLY A 28 12.20 6.64 -9.32
N SER A 29 11.19 6.96 -10.14
CA SER A 29 10.19 7.98 -9.79
C SER A 29 9.29 7.51 -8.65
N LYS A 30 8.65 8.46 -7.94
CA LYS A 30 7.70 8.12 -6.87
C LYS A 30 6.40 7.61 -7.47
N SER A 31 5.84 6.55 -6.88
CA SER A 31 4.49 6.09 -7.17
C SER A 31 3.47 7.07 -6.59
N SER A 32 2.37 7.35 -7.30
CA SER A 32 1.25 8.11 -6.75
C SER A 32 0.30 7.25 -5.91
N ASP A 33 0.29 5.94 -6.14
CA ASP A 33 -0.82 5.10 -5.67
C ASP A 33 -0.41 4.20 -4.52
N TYR A 34 0.89 3.99 -4.33
CA TYR A 34 1.42 3.02 -3.37
C TYR A 34 2.43 3.65 -2.42
N CYS A 35 2.45 3.15 -1.18
CA CYS A 35 3.47 3.52 -0.22
C CYS A 35 4.75 2.69 -0.39
N ASN A 36 5.85 3.18 0.19
CA ASN A 36 7.17 2.56 0.13
C ASN A 36 7.23 1.19 0.80
N TYR A 37 6.26 0.83 1.65
CA TYR A 37 6.18 -0.49 2.25
C TYR A 37 5.58 -1.52 1.31
N CYS A 38 4.62 -1.11 0.48
CA CYS A 38 3.90 -1.99 -0.43
C CYS A 38 4.58 -2.11 -1.80
N PHE A 39 5.23 -1.05 -2.27
CA PHE A 39 5.76 -0.99 -3.64
C PHE A 39 7.14 -0.31 -3.71
N LYS A 40 8.14 -1.01 -4.24
CA LYS A 40 9.52 -0.52 -4.41
C LYS A 40 10.10 -0.94 -5.75
N SER A 41 10.79 -0.01 -6.41
CA SER A 41 11.48 -0.24 -7.68
C SER A 41 10.62 -1.00 -8.72
N GLY A 42 9.36 -0.61 -8.85
CA GLY A 42 8.42 -1.20 -9.81
C GLY A 42 7.79 -2.53 -9.39
N ASN A 43 8.04 -3.01 -8.17
CA ASN A 43 7.58 -4.31 -7.69
C ASN A 43 6.87 -4.20 -6.35
N PHE A 44 5.82 -5.01 -6.17
CA PHE A 44 5.24 -5.19 -4.85
C PHE A 44 6.19 -5.97 -3.94
N THR A 45 6.27 -5.58 -2.67
CA THR A 45 7.14 -6.22 -1.68
C THR A 45 6.65 -7.60 -1.26
N TYR A 46 5.36 -7.89 -1.48
CA TYR A 46 4.73 -9.19 -1.28
C TYR A 46 4.07 -9.69 -2.58
N PRO A 47 4.85 -9.97 -3.64
CA PRO A 47 4.32 -10.27 -4.97
C PRO A 47 3.66 -11.66 -5.06
N ASN A 48 4.01 -12.57 -4.14
CA ASN A 48 3.49 -13.94 -4.09
C ASN A 48 2.38 -14.11 -3.04
N MET A 49 1.90 -13.03 -2.44
CA MET A 49 0.81 -13.11 -1.47
C MET A 49 -0.47 -13.49 -2.21
N THR A 50 -0.98 -14.70 -1.97
CA THR A 50 -2.22 -15.15 -2.60
C THR A 50 -3.42 -14.43 -1.96
N MET A 51 -4.54 -14.42 -2.68
CA MET A 51 -5.80 -13.91 -2.13
C MET A 51 -6.17 -14.64 -0.83
N GLU A 52 -5.92 -15.96 -0.72
CA GLU A 52 -6.17 -16.70 0.53
C GLU A 52 -5.32 -16.18 1.69
N GLN A 53 -4.03 -15.89 1.45
CA GLN A 53 -3.16 -15.32 2.50
C GLN A 53 -3.61 -13.93 2.94
N MET A 54 -4.10 -13.09 2.03
CA MET A 54 -4.71 -11.80 2.40
C MET A 54 -5.99 -11.98 3.23
N ILE A 55 -6.84 -12.95 2.88
CA ILE A 55 -8.06 -13.27 3.62
C ILE A 55 -7.72 -13.74 5.03
N GLU A 56 -6.71 -14.61 5.19
CA GLU A 56 -6.28 -15.08 6.52
C GLU A 56 -5.76 -13.94 7.40
N ILE A 57 -4.99 -13.00 6.83
CA ILE A 57 -4.50 -11.81 7.55
C ILE A 57 -5.68 -10.90 7.95
N ALA A 58 -6.59 -10.61 7.02
CA ALA A 58 -7.75 -9.77 7.28
C ALA A 58 -8.71 -10.40 8.30
N ALA A 59 -8.96 -11.70 8.19
CA ALA A 59 -9.78 -12.46 9.13
C ALA A 59 -9.13 -12.50 10.52
N SER A 60 -7.81 -12.70 10.61
CA SER A 60 -7.09 -12.68 11.88
C SER A 60 -7.15 -11.32 12.59
N LEU A 61 -7.09 -10.22 11.83
CA LEU A 61 -7.23 -8.86 12.37
C LEU A 61 -8.66 -8.53 12.82
N MET A 62 -9.68 -9.19 12.25
CA MET A 62 -11.09 -9.01 12.63
C MET A 62 -11.52 -9.81 13.87
N VAL A 63 -10.82 -10.89 14.24
CA VAL A 63 -11.20 -11.76 15.37
C VAL A 63 -10.54 -11.34 16.70
N THR A 64 -9.62 -10.38 16.67
CA THR A 64 -8.90 -9.90 17.87
C THR A 64 -9.47 -8.62 18.49
N LEU A 65 -10.61 -8.11 18.01
CA LEU A 65 -11.37 -6.99 18.59
C LEU A 65 -12.70 -7.45 19.20
#